data_AF-A0A483A336-F1
#
_entry.id   AF-A0A483A336-F1
#
_cell.length_a   1.000
_cell.length_b   1.000
_cell.length_c   1.000
_cell.angle_alpha   90.00
_cell.angle_beta   90.00
_cell.angle_gamma   90.00
#
_symmetry.space_group_name_H-M   'P 1'
#
loop_
_entity.id
_entity.type
_entity.pdbx_description
1 polymer ?
#
loop_
_entity_poly.entity_id
_entity_poly.type
_entity_poly.pdbx_seq_one_letter_code
_entity_poly.pdbx_strand_id
1 'polypeptide(L)'
;MKMATTSLFPTKIIATFLLALASLSASAFIVDHKTEVIQAGITGVEPIYMNYTLKKISTPCASGVRNCWHVSYEKKASKVLKGYRVKLSYNNNTFTARMLKKPTKEHLNIRVKSDLLTMPSTVAINASVVY
;
A
#
# COMPACT_ATOMS: atom_id res chain seq x y z
N MET A 1 51.05 -25.74 48.11
CA MET A 1 50.20 -25.95 46.92
C MET A 1 49.24 -24.79 46.80
N LYS A 2 49.24 -24.08 45.67
CA LYS A 2 48.34 -22.96 45.37
C LYS A 2 46.93 -23.50 45.11
N MET A 3 45.92 -23.03 45.82
CA MET A 3 44.53 -23.15 45.38
C MET A 3 44.09 -21.82 44.77
N ALA A 4 43.60 -21.92 43.55
CA ALA A 4 43.27 -20.84 42.67
C ALA A 4 42.01 -20.10 43.13
N THR A 5 42.10 -18.77 43.04
CA THR A 5 40.99 -17.84 43.15
C THR A 5 40.01 -18.08 42.01
N THR A 6 38.81 -18.57 42.30
CA THR A 6 37.68 -18.49 41.35
C THR A 6 36.70 -17.46 41.85
N SER A 7 36.78 -16.27 41.26
CA SER A 7 35.84 -15.16 41.47
C SER A 7 34.41 -15.63 41.17
N LEU A 8 33.55 -15.65 42.19
CA LEU A 8 32.10 -15.69 41.99
C LEU A 8 31.71 -14.38 41.30
N PHE A 9 31.49 -14.43 39.98
CA PHE A 9 30.81 -13.34 39.30
C PHE A 9 29.47 -13.10 40.02
N PRO A 10 29.12 -11.85 40.35
CA PRO A 10 27.96 -11.55 41.18
C PRO A 10 26.70 -11.84 40.36
N THR A 11 26.15 -13.03 40.54
CA THR A 11 24.91 -13.53 39.90
C THR A 11 23.74 -12.55 40.03
N LYS A 12 23.75 -11.72 41.08
CA LYS A 12 22.78 -10.62 41.28
C LYS A 12 22.80 -9.57 40.17
N ILE A 13 23.98 -9.22 39.63
CA ILE A 13 24.13 -8.21 38.57
C ILE A 13 23.64 -8.76 37.22
N ILE A 14 23.88 -10.06 36.97
CA ILE A 14 23.42 -10.72 35.75
C ILE A 14 21.89 -10.88 35.76
N ALA A 15 21.31 -11.21 36.92
CA ALA A 15 19.87 -11.34 37.07
C ALA A 15 19.13 -9.99 36.92
N THR A 16 19.65 -8.91 37.51
CA THR A 16 19.06 -7.57 37.32
C THR A 16 19.20 -7.08 35.88
N PHE A 17 20.32 -7.39 35.21
CA PHE A 17 20.50 -7.05 33.81
C PHE A 17 19.54 -7.82 32.89
N LEU A 18 19.29 -9.11 33.14
CA LEU A 18 18.31 -9.92 32.40
C LEU A 18 16.87 -9.42 32.63
N LEU A 19 16.52 -9.04 33.86
CA LEU A 19 15.20 -8.48 34.15
C LEU A 19 14.96 -7.13 33.44
N ALA A 20 15.99 -6.28 33.40
CA ALA A 20 15.96 -5.02 32.66
C ALA A 20 15.89 -5.24 31.13
N LEU A 21 16.62 -6.22 30.60
CA LEU A 21 16.56 -6.56 29.18
C LEU A 21 15.17 -7.09 28.77
N ALA A 22 14.54 -7.89 29.63
CA ALA A 22 13.19 -8.39 29.40
C ALA A 22 12.14 -7.26 29.43
N SER A 23 12.27 -6.28 30.34
CA SER A 23 11.33 -5.13 30.39
C SER A 23 11.50 -4.15 29.23
N LEU A 24 12.71 -4.01 28.67
CA LEU A 24 12.94 -3.22 27.45
C LEU A 24 12.41 -3.90 26.17
N SER A 25 12.22 -5.22 26.17
CA SER A 25 11.71 -5.96 25.01
C SER A 25 10.18 -5.89 24.83
N ALA A 26 9.46 -5.33 25.80
CA ALA A 26 8.00 -5.38 25.90
C ALA A 26 7.25 -4.37 25.00
N SER A 27 7.92 -3.50 24.25
CA SER A 27 7.26 -2.50 23.40
C SER A 27 7.67 -2.53 21.93
N ALA A 28 7.96 -3.72 21.40
CA ALA A 28 7.75 -3.94 19.98
C ALA A 28 6.29 -4.32 19.78
N PHE A 29 5.40 -3.32 19.70
CA PHE A 29 4.07 -3.56 19.13
C PHE A 29 4.30 -4.09 17.71
N ILE A 30 4.09 -5.39 17.53
CA ILE A 30 3.98 -5.98 16.20
C ILE A 30 2.76 -5.29 15.58
N VAL A 31 3.00 -4.28 14.75
CA VAL A 31 1.96 -3.70 13.92
C VAL A 31 1.65 -4.76 12.87
N ASP A 32 0.78 -5.70 13.24
CA ASP A 32 0.35 -6.78 12.40
C ASP A 32 -0.53 -6.17 11.30
N HIS A 33 0.06 -5.92 10.14
CA HIS A 33 -0.64 -5.40 8.97
C HIS A 33 -1.51 -6.49 8.34
N LYS A 34 -2.45 -7.06 9.11
CA LYS A 34 -3.43 -8.00 8.59
C LYS A 34 -4.24 -7.30 7.51
N THR A 35 -4.31 -7.95 6.36
CA THR A 35 -5.22 -7.52 5.29
C THR A 35 -6.37 -8.49 5.23
N GLU A 36 -7.58 -7.96 5.19
CA GLU A 36 -8.81 -8.72 5.04
C GLU A 36 -9.42 -8.48 3.68
N VAL A 37 -10.13 -9.48 3.17
CA VAL A 37 -10.97 -9.35 1.97
C VAL A 37 -12.40 -9.19 2.44
N ILE A 38 -12.99 -8.05 2.11
CA ILE A 38 -14.38 -7.72 2.44
C ILE A 38 -15.19 -7.52 1.16
N GLN A 39 -16.49 -7.78 1.23
CA GLN A 39 -17.41 -7.47 0.15
C GLN A 39 -18.06 -6.10 0.42
N ALA A 40 -17.64 -5.08 -0.33
CA ALA A 40 -18.14 -3.72 -0.18
C ALA A 40 -19.18 -3.41 -1.27
N GLY A 41 -20.27 -2.74 -0.87
CA GLY A 41 -21.32 -2.31 -1.80
C GLY A 41 -20.90 -1.08 -2.60
N ILE A 42 -21.28 -1.03 -3.88
CA ILE A 42 -21.02 0.12 -4.74
C ILE A 42 -22.07 1.20 -4.47
N THR A 43 -21.61 2.37 -4.05
CA THR A 43 -22.46 3.54 -3.81
C THR A 43 -22.36 4.59 -4.92
N GLY A 44 -21.31 4.54 -5.74
CA GLY A 44 -21.16 5.46 -6.86
C GLY A 44 -20.08 5.04 -7.84
N VAL A 45 -20.25 5.41 -9.11
CA VAL A 45 -19.29 5.14 -10.18
C VAL A 45 -19.09 6.39 -11.01
N GLU A 46 -17.89 6.95 -10.97
CA GLU A 46 -17.52 8.18 -11.67
C GLU A 46 -16.48 7.86 -12.78
N PRO A 47 -16.73 8.21 -14.05
CA PRO A 47 -15.74 8.02 -15.10
C PRO A 47 -14.57 8.98 -14.92
N ILE A 48 -13.34 8.48 -15.12
CA ILE A 48 -12.11 9.25 -15.09
C ILE A 48 -11.71 9.52 -16.54
N TYR A 49 -11.88 10.77 -16.98
CA TYR A 49 -11.40 11.22 -18.28
C TYR A 49 -10.04 11.90 -18.16
N MET A 50 -9.20 11.70 -19.17
CA MET A 50 -8.08 12.58 -19.47
C MET A 50 -8.48 13.49 -20.62
N ASN A 51 -8.10 14.76 -20.53
CA ASN A 51 -8.33 15.75 -21.59
C ASN A 51 -7.20 15.80 -22.61
N TYR A 52 -6.25 14.86 -22.52
CA TYR A 52 -5.20 14.70 -23.51
C TYR A 52 -4.87 13.22 -23.76
N THR A 53 -4.36 12.96 -24.96
CA THR A 53 -3.65 11.74 -25.33
C THR A 53 -2.16 12.01 -25.43
N LEU A 54 -1.35 10.99 -25.15
CA LEU A 54 0.10 11.04 -25.37
C LEU A 54 0.40 10.25 -26.64
N LYS A 55 0.86 10.94 -27.68
CA LYS A 55 1.37 10.28 -28.88
C LYS A 55 2.86 10.05 -28.71
N LYS A 56 3.30 8.79 -28.75
CA LYS A 56 4.72 8.45 -28.76
C LYS A 56 5.34 8.92 -30.08
N ILE A 57 6.41 9.68 -29.97
CA ILE A 57 7.25 10.10 -31.09
C ILE A 57 8.61 9.43 -30.88
N SER A 58 9.11 8.75 -31.91
CA SER A 58 10.39 8.05 -31.86
C SER A 58 11.23 8.57 -33.02
N THR A 59 12.30 9.29 -32.73
CA THR A 59 13.24 9.81 -33.74
C THR A 59 14.60 9.15 -33.55
N PRO A 60 15.33 8.84 -34.62
CA PRO A 60 16.69 8.31 -34.49
C PRO A 60 17.58 9.34 -33.77
N CYS A 61 18.54 8.86 -32.98
CA CYS A 61 19.50 9.73 -32.30
C CYS A 61 20.43 10.42 -33.31
N ALA A 62 20.78 11.68 -33.04
CA ALA A 62 21.72 12.43 -33.89
C ALA A 62 23.14 11.83 -33.94
N SER A 63 23.50 10.97 -32.98
CA SER A 63 24.81 10.31 -32.89
C SER A 63 25.06 9.23 -33.96
N GLY A 64 24.04 8.82 -34.73
CA GLY A 64 24.17 7.80 -35.77
C GLY A 64 24.38 6.36 -35.26
N VAL A 65 24.33 6.15 -33.94
CA VAL A 65 24.51 4.83 -33.33
C VAL A 65 23.34 3.91 -33.72
N ARG A 66 23.66 2.69 -34.16
CA ARG A 66 22.67 1.68 -34.56
C ARG A 66 21.76 1.36 -33.37
N ASN A 67 20.44 1.32 -33.60
CA ASN A 67 19.40 1.10 -32.58
C ASN A 67 19.24 2.20 -31.52
N CYS A 68 19.81 3.40 -31.72
CA CYS A 68 19.57 4.53 -30.82
C CYS A 68 18.32 5.32 -31.25
N TRP A 69 17.36 5.43 -30.32
CA TRP A 69 16.11 6.16 -30.52
C TRP A 69 15.88 7.17 -29.39
N HIS A 70 15.57 8.41 -29.76
CA HIS A 70 15.02 9.40 -28.87
C HIS A 70 13.51 9.27 -28.84
N VAL A 71 12.96 8.87 -27.68
CA VAL A 71 11.52 8.73 -27.48
C VAL A 71 11.01 9.96 -26.74
N SER A 72 10.07 10.68 -27.34
CA SER A 72 9.33 11.77 -26.70
C SER A 72 7.82 11.51 -26.78
N TYR A 73 7.06 12.32 -26.05
CA TYR A 73 5.60 12.22 -26.03
C TYR A 73 4.98 13.58 -26.30
N GLU A 74 4.12 13.65 -27.30
CA GLU A 74 3.35 14.85 -27.62
C GLU A 74 1.95 14.74 -27.01
N LYS A 75 1.55 15.78 -26.27
CA LYS A 75 0.19 15.91 -25.74
C LYS A 75 -0.73 16.40 -26.85
N LYS A 76 -1.78 15.64 -27.14
CA LYS A 76 -2.86 16.06 -28.05
C LYS A 76 -4.17 16.20 -27.30
N ALA A 77 -4.88 17.31 -27.50
CA ALA A 77 -6.19 17.53 -26.89
C ALA A 77 -7.15 16.41 -27.30
N SER A 78 -7.69 15.69 -26.33
CA SER A 78 -8.57 14.54 -26.56
C SER A 78 -9.24 14.10 -25.28
N LYS A 79 -10.54 13.79 -25.31
CA LYS A 79 -11.26 13.24 -24.16
C LYS A 79 -11.20 11.72 -24.18
N VAL A 80 -10.31 11.13 -23.39
CA VAL A 80 -10.11 9.67 -23.33
C VAL A 80 -10.47 9.14 -21.95
N LEU A 81 -11.38 8.16 -21.93
CA LEU A 81 -11.71 7.40 -20.72
C LEU A 81 -10.48 6.61 -20.27
N LYS A 82 -10.01 6.85 -19.04
CA LYS A 82 -8.92 6.10 -18.41
C LYS A 82 -9.40 5.01 -17.47
N GLY A 83 -10.65 5.08 -17.05
CA GLY A 83 -11.25 4.12 -16.15
C GLY A 83 -12.35 4.76 -15.33
N TYR A 84 -12.62 4.17 -14.17
CA TYR A 84 -13.71 4.52 -13.29
C TYR A 84 -13.18 4.61 -11.87
N ARG A 85 -13.58 5.67 -11.16
CA ARG A 85 -13.48 5.79 -9.72
C ARG A 85 -14.76 5.21 -9.14
N VAL A 86 -14.63 4.16 -8.33
CA VAL A 86 -15.76 3.47 -7.72
C VAL A 86 -15.76 3.81 -6.24
N LYS A 87 -16.86 4.39 -5.75
CA LYS A 87 -17.12 4.62 -4.33
C LYS A 87 -17.80 3.37 -3.77
N LEU A 88 -17.28 2.92 -2.64
CA LEU A 88 -17.67 1.68 -1.99
C LEU A 88 -18.05 1.97 -0.54
N SER A 89 -18.98 1.20 0.02
CA SER A 89 -19.38 1.28 1.43
C SER A 89 -19.37 -0.10 2.08
N TYR A 90 -18.85 -0.14 3.32
CA TYR A 90 -18.86 -1.33 4.17
C TYR A 90 -18.86 -0.89 5.64
N ASN A 91 -19.84 -1.35 6.43
CA ASN A 91 -19.97 -1.04 7.87
C ASN A 91 -19.75 0.44 8.21
N ASN A 92 -20.47 1.34 7.52
CA ASN A 92 -20.38 2.80 7.63
C ASN A 92 -19.06 3.44 7.17
N ASN A 93 -18.07 2.66 6.73
CA ASN A 93 -16.84 3.16 6.14
C ASN A 93 -16.97 3.31 4.63
N THR A 94 -16.33 4.36 4.10
CA THR A 94 -16.32 4.66 2.67
C THR A 94 -14.95 4.40 2.07
N PHE A 95 -14.90 3.63 0.99
CA PHE A 95 -13.69 3.31 0.26
C PHE A 95 -13.75 3.84 -1.17
N THR A 96 -12.59 4.07 -1.75
CA THR A 96 -12.47 4.40 -3.18
C THR A 96 -11.56 3.41 -3.87
N ALA A 97 -12.02 2.88 -5.00
CA ALA A 97 -11.24 2.01 -5.88
C ALA A 97 -11.12 2.63 -7.28
N ARG A 98 -10.05 2.30 -8.00
CA ARG A 98 -9.90 2.62 -9.43
C ARG A 98 -9.98 1.35 -10.26
N MET A 99 -10.83 1.36 -11.28
CA MET A 99 -11.03 0.24 -12.20
C MET A 99 -10.86 0.68 -13.64
N LEU A 100 -10.32 -0.18 -14.50
CA LEU A 100 -10.22 0.10 -15.94
C LEU A 100 -11.56 -0.06 -16.66
N LYS A 101 -12.38 -1.01 -16.21
CA LYS A 101 -13.71 -1.30 -16.75
C LYS A 101 -14.78 -0.87 -15.76
N LYS A 102 -15.97 -0.52 -16.27
CA LYS A 102 -17.12 -0.20 -15.43
C LYS A 102 -17.51 -1.46 -14.64
N PRO A 103 -17.71 -1.38 -13.31
CA PRO A 103 -18.19 -2.53 -12.55
C PRO A 103 -19.60 -2.90 -13.01
N THR A 104 -19.86 -4.21 -13.09
CA THR A 104 -21.16 -4.77 -13.49
C THR A 104 -21.97 -5.31 -12.32
N LYS A 105 -21.30 -5.61 -11.20
CA LYS A 105 -21.92 -6.12 -9.97
C LYS A 105 -22.28 -4.95 -9.05
N GLU A 106 -23.22 -5.19 -8.14
CA GLU A 106 -23.60 -4.23 -7.09
C GLU A 106 -22.56 -4.16 -5.95
N HIS A 107 -21.69 -5.17 -5.85
CA HIS A 107 -20.65 -5.26 -4.84
C HIS A 107 -19.29 -5.62 -5.45
N LEU A 108 -18.21 -5.21 -4.78
CA LEU A 108 -16.83 -5.59 -5.10
C LEU A 108 -16.15 -6.20 -3.89
N ASN A 109 -15.39 -7.25 -4.12
CA ASN A 109 -14.45 -7.75 -3.12
C ASN A 109 -13.23 -6.84 -3.13
N ILE A 110 -12.89 -6.27 -1.97
CA ILE A 110 -11.72 -5.42 -1.81
C ILE A 110 -10.82 -5.96 -0.71
N ARG A 111 -9.51 -5.87 -0.95
CA ARG A 111 -8.50 -6.14 0.08
C ARG A 111 -8.14 -4.84 0.78
N VAL A 112 -8.31 -4.82 2.10
CA VAL A 112 -8.07 -3.65 2.96
C VAL A 112 -7.26 -4.08 4.19
N LYS A 113 -6.49 -3.16 4.78
CA LYS A 113 -5.86 -3.42 6.07
C LYS A 113 -6.94 -3.43 7.17
N SER A 114 -6.90 -4.41 8.07
CA SER A 114 -7.89 -4.59 9.13
C SER A 114 -8.02 -3.33 10.00
N ASP A 115 -6.91 -2.67 10.32
CA ASP A 115 -6.90 -1.43 11.12
C ASP A 115 -7.77 -0.32 10.50
N LEU A 116 -7.84 -0.28 9.17
CA LEU A 116 -8.62 0.71 8.43
C LEU A 116 -10.12 0.45 8.51
N LEU A 117 -10.55 -0.77 8.89
CA LEU A 117 -11.96 -1.08 9.13
C LEU A 117 -12.46 -0.48 10.44
N THR A 118 -11.56 -0.26 11.41
CA THR A 118 -11.88 0.37 12.69
C THR A 118 -11.69 1.88 12.68
N MET A 119 -11.11 2.44 11.61
CA MET A 119 -10.95 3.88 11.49
C MET A 119 -12.30 4.58 11.30
N PRO A 120 -12.46 5.79 11.85
CA PRO A 120 -13.68 6.57 11.67
C PRO A 120 -13.93 6.89 10.18
N SER A 121 -15.21 6.90 9.81
CA SER A 121 -15.72 7.02 8.43
C SER A 121 -15.40 8.33 7.71
N THR A 122 -14.80 9.30 8.40
CA THR A 122 -14.39 10.60 7.85
C THR A 122 -13.15 10.51 6.97
N VAL A 123 -12.46 9.36 6.93
CA VAL A 123 -11.26 9.15 6.13
C VAL A 123 -11.58 8.34 4.87
N ALA A 124 -11.27 8.89 3.69
CA ALA A 124 -11.38 8.15 2.44
C ALA A 124 -10.24 7.12 2.31
N ILE A 125 -10.58 5.84 2.28
CA ILE A 125 -9.60 4.74 2.25
C ILE A 125 -9.44 4.20 0.83
N ASN A 126 -8.21 4.16 0.33
CA ASN A 126 -7.89 3.50 -0.95
C ASN A 126 -7.87 1.98 -0.76
N ALA A 127 -8.62 1.27 -1.61
CA ALA A 127 -8.69 -0.18 -1.57
C ALA A 127 -8.29 -0.81 -2.91
N SER A 128 -7.73 -2.02 -2.83
CA SER A 128 -7.42 -2.82 -4.03
C SER A 128 -8.58 -3.78 -4.32
N VAL A 129 -9.08 -3.78 -5.56
CA VAL A 129 -10.14 -4.71 -5.98
C VAL A 129 -9.53 -6.09 -6.22
N VAL A 130 -10.19 -7.12 -5.70
CA VAL A 130 -9.85 -8.53 -5.91
C VAL A 130 -10.80 -9.12 -6.94
N TYR A 131 -10.25 -9.73 -8.01
CA TYR A 131 -11.01 -10.35 -9.10
C TYR A 131 -11.24 -11.83 -8.85
#